data_AF-A0A9C9FY38-F1
#
_entry.id   AF-A0A9C9FY38-F1
#
_cell.length_a   1.000
_cell.length_b   1.000
_cell.length_c   1.000
_cell.angle_alpha   90.00
_cell.angle_beta   90.00
_cell.angle_gamma   90.00
#
_symmetry.space_group_name_H-M   'P 1'
#
loop_
_entity.id
_entity.type
_entity.pdbx_description
1 polymer ?
#
loop_
_entity_poly.entity_id
_entity_poly.type
_entity_poly.pdbx_seq_one_letter_code
_entity_poly.pdbx_strand_id
1 'polypeptide(L)'
;MLASNMRPAANVTGVTVIRAILIIRKELLQIVASSTNSAYSAVRLDFIGFSVPLLLRKSVWIIIYRHQTNHRFHKPRRILHFAPLRFLFSGRLLERYELNQLLSAKKSRPELEEPVFQVYNNHSPADVLLVCDHASNQIPQPFRQLGVNEENLRRHIAFDIGAANVATKLADRLHATLITSGFSRLLIDPNRFPEDSNCIPDCSDGTPIPGNRNLSAADRDYRYRHFFHPYHQAISVQLEHFYNQFIVPIVISIHSFTPVMGGIQRPWHVGVLWDKDDRIASPLLAALRCEPGLHVGDNKPYHAKEPVGYTMEWHIERAGLPHALLEIRQDLIADEGGASEWAERLARAFQPIISDMSLRHHGSTIP
;
A
#
# COMPACT_ATOMS: atom_id res chain seq x y z
N MET A 1 31.98 73.96 -10.16
CA MET A 1 32.66 73.07 -11.12
C MET A 1 32.13 71.66 -10.91
N LEU A 2 31.84 70.99 -12.03
CA LEU A 2 31.31 69.63 -12.13
C LEU A 2 32.22 68.60 -11.44
N ALA A 3 31.63 67.57 -10.82
CA ALA A 3 31.71 66.20 -11.33
C ALA A 3 30.98 65.21 -10.39
N SER A 4 30.12 64.43 -11.02
CA SER A 4 29.44 63.21 -10.60
C SER A 4 30.35 62.15 -9.96
N ASN A 5 29.81 61.39 -9.01
CA ASN A 5 30.02 59.94 -8.96
C ASN A 5 28.88 59.23 -8.19
N MET A 6 28.16 58.37 -8.91
CA MET A 6 27.19 57.40 -8.39
C MET A 6 27.89 56.09 -8.01
N ARG A 7 27.43 55.46 -6.90
CA ARG A 7 27.14 54.01 -6.67
C ARG A 7 27.33 53.66 -5.17
N PRO A 8 26.68 52.60 -4.64
CA PRO A 8 25.26 52.25 -4.71
C PRO A 8 24.64 52.09 -3.29
N ALA A 9 23.32 52.24 -3.19
CA ALA A 9 22.58 51.97 -1.96
C ALA A 9 22.53 50.45 -1.65
N ALA A 10 22.75 50.11 -0.38
CA ALA A 10 22.63 48.75 0.13
C ALA A 10 21.16 48.28 0.05
N ASN A 11 20.90 47.21 -0.73
CA ASN A 11 19.62 46.53 -0.72
C ASN A 11 19.51 45.66 0.54
N VAL A 12 18.60 46.04 1.44
CA VAL A 12 18.11 45.17 2.52
C VAL A 12 17.14 44.17 1.90
N THR A 13 17.54 42.91 1.73
CA THR A 13 16.66 41.81 1.31
C THR A 13 15.93 41.23 2.53
N GLY A 14 14.76 41.78 2.85
CA GLY A 14 13.83 41.17 3.82
C GLY A 14 12.97 40.09 3.15
N VAL A 15 13.08 38.84 3.61
CA VAL A 15 12.18 37.74 3.22
C VAL A 15 10.87 37.86 4.02
N THR A 16 9.73 37.95 3.35
CA THR A 16 8.41 37.85 4.00
C THR A 16 7.88 36.43 3.82
N VAL A 17 7.69 35.70 4.92
CA VAL A 17 7.08 34.36 4.89
C VAL A 17 5.57 34.50 4.99
N ILE A 18 4.83 34.02 3.99
CA ILE A 18 3.37 33.93 4.02
C ILE A 18 2.99 32.46 4.20
N ARG A 19 2.26 32.13 5.28
CA ARG A 19 1.68 30.80 5.48
C ARG A 19 0.28 30.77 4.86
N ALA A 20 0.02 29.79 4.00
CA ALA A 20 -1.31 29.49 3.49
C ALA A 20 -1.73 28.08 3.94
N ILE A 21 -3.02 27.91 4.25
CA ILE A 21 -3.60 26.63 4.63
C ILE A 21 -4.51 26.17 3.50
N LEU A 22 -4.23 25.00 2.93
CA LEU A 22 -5.10 24.36 1.95
C LEU A 22 -5.95 23.31 2.68
N ILE A 23 -7.27 23.44 2.64
CA ILE A 23 -8.19 22.47 3.24
C ILE A 23 -8.77 21.61 2.11
N ILE A 24 -8.37 20.35 2.07
CA ILE A 24 -8.98 19.32 1.22
C ILE A 24 -9.50 18.24 2.16
N ARG A 25 -10.82 18.02 2.18
CA ARG A 25 -11.53 17.00 2.99
C ARG A 25 -10.88 16.67 4.34
N LYS A 26 -11.13 17.51 5.35
CA LYS A 26 -10.77 17.27 6.78
C LYS A 26 -9.29 16.99 7.10
N GLU A 27 -8.38 17.07 6.14
CA GLU A 27 -6.93 17.01 6.39
C GLU A 27 -6.29 18.39 6.18
N LEU A 28 -5.41 18.76 7.11
CA LEU A 28 -4.67 20.02 7.11
C LEU A 28 -3.30 19.80 6.45
N LEU A 29 -3.13 20.30 5.23
CA LEU A 29 -1.80 20.36 4.60
C LEU A 29 -1.18 21.74 4.87
N GLN A 30 -0.04 21.77 5.56
CA GLN A 30 0.78 22.98 5.67
C GLN A 30 1.58 23.19 4.38
N ILE A 31 1.42 24.37 3.78
CA ILE A 31 2.20 24.78 2.61
C ILE A 31 3.03 26.00 3.00
N VAL A 32 4.34 25.94 2.76
CA VAL A 32 5.24 27.09 2.90
C VAL A 32 5.45 27.70 1.51
N ALA A 33 5.06 28.95 1.32
CA ALA A 33 5.32 29.70 0.10
C ALA A 33 6.33 30.82 0.39
N SER A 34 7.38 30.91 -0.42
CA SER A 34 8.30 32.08 -0.43
C SER A 34 8.02 32.93 -1.66
N SER A 35 7.81 34.24 -1.49
CA SER A 35 7.76 35.18 -2.61
C SER A 35 9.08 35.94 -2.75
N THR A 36 9.51 36.17 -3.99
CA THR A 36 10.54 37.17 -4.30
C THR A 36 9.87 38.37 -4.95
N ASN A 37 10.35 39.55 -4.58
CA ASN A 37 9.68 40.83 -4.80
C ASN A 37 9.93 41.32 -6.23
N SER A 38 9.02 41.03 -7.17
CA SER A 38 8.88 41.79 -8.41
C SER A 38 7.46 41.61 -8.99
N ALA A 39 7.00 42.59 -9.76
CA ALA A 39 5.59 42.92 -10.03
C ALA A 39 4.77 41.91 -10.88
N TYR A 40 5.16 40.64 -10.94
CA TYR A 40 4.35 39.55 -11.47
C TYR A 40 4.50 38.33 -10.57
N SER A 41 3.53 38.12 -9.68
CA SER A 41 3.58 37.04 -8.69
C SER A 41 3.17 35.71 -9.33
N ALA A 42 4.13 34.98 -9.90
CA ALA A 42 3.99 33.53 -10.05
C ALA A 42 4.21 32.89 -8.67
N VAL A 43 3.14 32.39 -8.05
CA VAL A 43 3.27 31.57 -6.83
C VAL A 43 3.73 30.19 -7.27
N ARG A 44 4.98 29.83 -6.96
CA ARG A 44 5.46 28.45 -7.11
C ARG A 44 5.02 27.66 -5.87
N LEU A 45 4.17 26.67 -6.06
CA LEU A 45 3.81 25.71 -5.02
C LEU A 45 4.80 24.54 -5.14
N ASP A 46 5.83 24.54 -4.30
CA ASP A 46 6.73 23.40 -4.21
C ASP A 46 6.12 22.41 -3.20
N PHE A 47 5.61 21.29 -3.72
CA PHE A 47 5.21 20.16 -2.89
C PHE A 47 6.47 19.49 -2.38
N ILE A 48 6.68 19.50 -1.06
CA ILE A 48 7.76 18.73 -0.46
C ILE A 48 7.38 17.26 -0.61
N GLY A 49 7.99 16.59 -1.60
CA GLY A 49 8.22 15.15 -1.59
C GLY A 49 7.03 14.24 -1.87
N PHE A 50 6.14 14.54 -2.82
CA PHE A 50 5.26 13.52 -3.41
C PHE A 50 4.92 13.84 -4.87
N SER A 51 5.36 13.02 -5.81
CA SER A 51 4.91 13.05 -7.20
C SER A 51 3.63 12.21 -7.34
N VAL A 52 2.50 12.76 -6.92
CA VAL A 52 1.18 12.16 -7.19
C VAL A 52 0.39 13.16 -8.06
N PRO A 53 -0.10 12.78 -9.25
CA PRO A 53 -1.01 13.64 -10.00
C PRO A 53 -2.38 13.64 -9.30
N LEU A 54 -2.62 14.64 -8.43
CA LEU A 54 -3.93 14.86 -7.83
C LEU A 54 -4.89 15.43 -8.89
N LEU A 55 -5.73 14.57 -9.46
CA LEU A 55 -6.91 14.97 -10.24
C LEU A 55 -8.01 15.47 -9.29
N LEU A 56 -7.94 16.73 -8.90
CA LEU A 56 -8.93 17.39 -8.06
C LEU A 56 -10.26 17.56 -8.82
N ARG A 57 -11.26 16.73 -8.47
CA ARG A 57 -12.65 16.90 -8.91
C ARG A 57 -13.34 17.95 -8.04
N LYS A 58 -13.73 19.06 -8.69
CA LYS A 58 -14.56 20.19 -8.19
C LYS A 58 -13.84 21.21 -7.29
N SER A 59 -14.38 22.43 -7.33
CA SER A 59 -13.82 23.73 -6.92
C SER A 59 -12.97 23.71 -5.65
N VAL A 60 -11.69 24.08 -5.78
CA VAL A 60 -10.78 24.33 -4.67
C VAL A 60 -10.99 25.75 -4.14
N TRP A 61 -11.16 25.90 -2.84
CA TRP A 61 -11.21 27.21 -2.18
C TRP A 61 -9.86 27.47 -1.51
N ILE A 62 -9.17 28.53 -1.92
CA ILE A 62 -7.91 28.97 -1.30
C ILE A 62 -8.24 30.13 -0.36
N ILE A 63 -8.00 29.97 0.93
CA ILE A 63 -8.13 31.05 1.93
C ILE A 63 -6.73 31.56 2.25
N ILE A 64 -6.44 32.81 1.87
CA ILE A 64 -5.15 33.46 2.15
C ILE A 64 -5.30 34.35 3.38
N TYR A 65 -4.51 34.11 4.43
CA TYR A 65 -4.37 35.02 5.56
C TYR A 65 -3.08 35.82 5.43
N ARG A 66 -3.15 37.12 5.67
CA ARG A 66 -1.97 37.98 5.78
C ARG A 66 -1.60 38.09 7.26
N HIS A 67 -0.52 37.44 7.69
CA HIS A 67 -0.02 37.59 9.05
C HIS A 67 0.74 38.93 9.13
N GLN A 68 0.15 39.95 9.76
CA GLN A 68 0.89 41.14 10.20
C GLN A 68 1.37 40.91 11.62
N THR A 69 2.68 40.95 11.83
CA THR A 69 3.29 40.99 13.15
C THR A 69 2.99 42.36 13.77
N ASN A 70 1.89 42.48 14.51
CA ASN A 70 1.77 43.26 15.74
C ASN A 70 0.38 43.10 16.36
N HIS A 71 0.35 43.01 17.68
CA HIS A 71 -0.82 42.77 18.52
C HIS A 71 -2.04 43.65 18.17
N ARG A 72 -3.12 43.02 17.65
CA ARG A 72 -4.55 43.23 18.00
C ARG A 72 -5.45 42.49 17.00
N PHE A 73 -6.36 41.66 17.49
CA PHE A 73 -7.34 40.92 16.69
C PHE A 73 -8.35 41.86 16.02
N HIS A 74 -8.43 41.87 14.69
CA HIS A 74 -9.57 42.42 13.94
C HIS A 74 -10.07 41.42 12.88
N LYS A 75 -11.41 41.34 12.74
CA LYS A 75 -12.16 40.39 11.90
C LYS A 75 -11.83 40.53 10.40
N PRO A 76 -11.83 39.44 9.61
CA PRO A 76 -11.57 39.52 8.17
C PRO A 76 -12.79 40.09 7.42
N ARG A 77 -12.55 41.07 6.53
CA ARG A 77 -13.49 41.55 5.52
C ARG A 77 -12.96 41.24 4.12
N ARG A 78 -13.87 40.73 3.27
CA ARG A 78 -13.84 40.48 1.81
C ARG A 78 -13.39 39.10 1.33
N ILE A 79 -14.33 38.42 0.65
CA ILE A 79 -14.15 37.27 -0.24
C ILE A 79 -14.00 37.83 -1.66
N LEU A 80 -12.94 37.46 -2.39
CA LEU A 80 -12.76 37.75 -3.81
C LEU A 80 -13.22 36.54 -4.64
N HIS A 81 -14.10 36.74 -5.63
CA HIS A 81 -14.49 35.73 -6.61
C HIS A 81 -13.46 35.62 -7.73
N PHE A 82 -13.13 34.39 -8.16
CA PHE A 82 -12.34 34.12 -9.37
C PHE A 82 -12.97 33.03 -10.25
N ALA A 83 -12.80 33.20 -11.57
CA ALA A 83 -13.38 32.44 -12.69
C ALA A 83 -12.70 31.05 -12.92
N PRO A 84 -13.20 30.18 -13.83
CA PRO A 84 -12.89 28.75 -13.82
C PRO A 84 -11.45 28.41 -14.26
N LEU A 85 -10.77 27.58 -13.47
CA LEU A 85 -9.40 27.11 -13.74
C LEU A 85 -9.32 26.17 -14.95
N ARG A 86 -8.33 26.42 -15.82
CA ARG A 86 -7.82 25.50 -16.85
C ARG A 86 -6.71 24.62 -16.24
N PHE A 87 -6.68 23.32 -16.59
CA PHE A 87 -5.67 22.36 -16.11
C PHE A 87 -4.50 22.23 -17.09
N LEU A 88 -3.28 22.17 -16.57
CA LEU A 88 -2.03 21.91 -17.31
C LEU A 88 -1.52 20.50 -16.95
N PHE A 89 -1.23 19.68 -17.96
CA PHE A 89 -0.54 18.39 -17.83
C PHE A 89 0.68 18.42 -18.74
N SER A 90 1.85 18.01 -18.22
CA SER A 90 3.12 17.87 -18.97
C SER A 90 3.42 18.98 -19.99
N GLY A 91 3.36 20.24 -19.58
CA GLY A 91 3.76 21.39 -20.41
C GLY A 91 2.86 21.73 -21.60
N ARG A 92 1.70 21.07 -21.79
CA ARG A 92 0.68 21.45 -22.79
C ARG A 92 -0.66 21.77 -22.13
N LEU A 93 -1.30 22.83 -22.62
CA LEU A 93 -2.72 23.10 -22.36
C LEU A 93 -3.55 22.12 -23.17
N LEU A 94 -4.32 21.26 -22.49
CA LEU A 94 -5.27 20.36 -23.16
C LEU A 94 -6.47 21.15 -23.67
N GLU A 95 -6.83 20.97 -24.93
CA GLU A 95 -8.05 21.56 -25.49
C GLU A 95 -9.30 20.79 -25.01
N ARG A 96 -10.44 21.46 -25.01
CA ARG A 96 -11.73 20.92 -24.55
C ARG A 96 -12.11 19.60 -25.23
N TYR A 97 -11.64 19.39 -26.46
CA TYR A 97 -11.83 18.17 -27.24
C TYR A 97 -11.01 16.99 -26.70
N GLU A 98 -9.74 17.19 -26.38
CA GLU A 98 -8.87 16.16 -25.79
C GLU A 98 -9.33 15.78 -24.38
N LEU A 99 -9.80 16.75 -23.61
CA LEU A 99 -10.42 16.51 -22.31
C LEU A 99 -11.69 15.66 -22.46
N ASN A 100 -12.51 15.92 -23.48
CA ASN A 100 -13.70 15.13 -23.78
C ASN A 100 -13.37 13.72 -24.29
N GLN A 101 -12.30 13.54 -25.06
CA GLN A 101 -11.80 12.22 -25.49
C GLN A 101 -11.30 11.40 -24.28
N LEU A 102 -10.56 12.02 -23.36
CA LEU A 102 -10.13 11.39 -22.09
C LEU A 102 -11.32 11.05 -21.18
N LEU A 103 -12.33 11.92 -21.11
CA LEU A 103 -13.57 11.66 -20.37
C LEU A 103 -14.43 10.58 -21.04
N SER A 104 -14.40 10.48 -22.37
CA SER A 104 -15.05 9.44 -23.17
C SER A 104 -14.36 8.08 -23.03
N ALA A 105 -13.02 8.04 -23.01
CA ALA A 105 -12.23 6.84 -22.73
C ALA A 105 -12.45 6.31 -21.30
N LYS A 106 -12.84 7.18 -20.36
CA LYS A 106 -13.26 6.79 -19.01
C LYS A 106 -14.67 6.21 -18.95
N LYS A 107 -15.49 6.45 -19.97
CA LYS A 107 -16.87 5.93 -20.10
C LYS A 107 -16.95 4.56 -20.79
N SER A 108 -15.86 4.04 -21.35
CA SER A 108 -15.86 2.81 -22.16
C SER A 108 -15.27 1.59 -21.47
N ARG A 109 -14.85 1.67 -20.19
CA ARG A 109 -14.35 0.51 -19.44
C ARG A 109 -15.29 0.18 -18.27
N PRO A 110 -15.78 -1.06 -18.17
CA PRO A 110 -16.81 -1.46 -17.21
C PRO A 110 -16.33 -1.26 -15.77
N GLU A 111 -17.28 -0.90 -14.90
CA GLU A 111 -17.11 -0.89 -13.45
C GLU A 111 -16.84 -2.34 -13.00
N LEU A 112 -15.89 -2.53 -12.07
CA LEU A 112 -15.57 -3.87 -11.57
C LEU A 112 -16.75 -4.37 -10.73
N GLU A 113 -17.27 -5.55 -11.06
CA GLU A 113 -18.39 -6.15 -10.33
C GLU A 113 -17.98 -6.62 -8.93
N GLU A 114 -16.75 -7.10 -8.79
CA GLU A 114 -16.19 -7.62 -7.53
C GLU A 114 -15.23 -6.62 -6.86
N PRO A 115 -15.17 -6.60 -5.52
CA PRO A 115 -14.28 -5.70 -4.79
C PRO A 115 -12.81 -6.09 -5.00
N VAL A 116 -11.97 -5.08 -5.21
CA VAL A 116 -10.52 -5.23 -5.43
C VAL A 116 -9.78 -5.74 -4.19
N PHE A 117 -10.34 -5.50 -3.01
CA PHE A 117 -9.85 -5.98 -1.73
C PHE A 117 -11.02 -6.10 -0.76
N GLN A 118 -10.83 -6.84 0.32
CA GLN A 118 -11.82 -6.95 1.39
C GLN A 118 -11.16 -6.60 2.72
N VAL A 119 -11.93 -5.98 3.61
CA VAL A 119 -11.50 -5.68 4.99
C VAL A 119 -12.45 -6.38 5.94
N TYR A 120 -11.91 -7.33 6.69
CA TYR A 120 -12.61 -8.07 7.72
C TYR A 120 -12.31 -7.43 9.07
N ASN A 121 -13.30 -7.41 9.97
CA ASN A 121 -13.15 -6.87 11.32
C ASN A 121 -12.58 -5.43 11.35
N ASN A 122 -12.99 -4.57 10.41
CA ASN A 122 -12.46 -3.21 10.18
C ASN A 122 -12.40 -2.27 11.41
N HIS A 123 -13.16 -2.58 12.47
CA HIS A 123 -13.20 -1.84 13.72
C HIS A 123 -12.74 -2.68 14.91
N SER A 124 -11.90 -3.66 14.64
CA SER A 124 -11.22 -4.47 15.64
C SER A 124 -10.50 -3.57 16.65
N PRO A 125 -10.63 -3.85 17.97
CA PRO A 125 -9.85 -3.18 18.99
C PRO A 125 -8.45 -3.79 19.16
N ALA A 126 -8.10 -4.83 18.39
CA ALA A 126 -6.81 -5.48 18.52
C ALA A 126 -5.73 -4.66 17.82
N ASP A 127 -4.59 -4.52 18.49
CA ASP A 127 -3.39 -3.88 17.94
C ASP A 127 -2.64 -4.83 16.99
N VAL A 128 -3.37 -5.52 16.11
CA VAL A 128 -2.87 -6.53 15.18
C VAL A 128 -3.52 -6.31 13.81
N LEU A 129 -2.72 -6.37 12.76
CA LEU A 129 -3.17 -6.34 11.37
C LEU A 129 -2.76 -7.61 10.66
N LEU A 130 -3.72 -8.31 10.07
CA LEU A 130 -3.44 -9.41 9.15
C LEU A 130 -3.51 -8.92 7.70
N VAL A 131 -2.62 -9.43 6.87
CA VAL A 131 -2.64 -9.21 5.42
C VAL A 131 -2.53 -10.54 4.68
N CYS A 132 -3.26 -10.67 3.57
CA CYS A 132 -3.14 -11.82 2.67
C CYS A 132 -3.15 -11.31 1.22
N ASP A 133 -1.95 -11.19 0.65
CA ASP A 133 -1.71 -10.60 -0.68
C ASP A 133 -2.22 -11.48 -1.82
N HIS A 134 -2.21 -12.80 -1.65
CA HIS A 134 -2.61 -13.77 -2.69
C HIS A 134 -3.90 -14.51 -2.33
N ALA A 135 -4.87 -13.80 -1.75
CA ALA A 135 -6.07 -14.39 -1.18
C ALA A 135 -7.08 -14.93 -2.22
N SER A 136 -7.06 -14.42 -3.45
CA SER A 136 -8.09 -14.66 -4.44
C SER A 136 -7.49 -15.10 -5.77
N ASN A 137 -8.16 -16.02 -6.47
CA ASN A 137 -7.85 -16.39 -7.86
C ASN A 137 -8.73 -15.65 -8.88
N GLN A 138 -9.52 -14.67 -8.45
CA GLN A 138 -10.48 -14.00 -9.32
C GLN A 138 -9.77 -13.14 -10.37
N ILE A 139 -10.20 -13.30 -11.62
CA ILE A 139 -9.81 -12.43 -12.73
C ILE A 139 -11.09 -11.73 -13.21
N PRO A 140 -11.19 -10.40 -13.09
CA PRO A 140 -12.41 -9.70 -13.49
C PRO A 140 -12.77 -9.96 -14.95
N GLN A 141 -14.08 -10.08 -15.22
CA GLN A 141 -14.64 -10.44 -16.52
C GLN A 141 -13.99 -9.73 -17.72
N PRO A 142 -13.67 -8.41 -17.68
CA PRO A 142 -13.07 -7.71 -18.81
C PRO A 142 -11.72 -8.26 -19.24
N PHE A 143 -10.99 -8.94 -18.35
CA PHE A 143 -9.70 -9.57 -18.63
C PHE A 143 -9.82 -10.98 -19.20
N ARG A 144 -11.04 -11.53 -19.32
CA ARG A 144 -11.34 -12.83 -19.95
C ARG A 144 -10.39 -13.95 -19.47
N GLN A 145 -10.22 -14.06 -18.15
CA GLN A 145 -9.34 -15.03 -17.49
C GLN A 145 -7.87 -14.96 -17.94
N LEU A 146 -7.44 -13.87 -18.58
CA LEU A 146 -6.13 -13.72 -19.21
C LEU A 146 -5.82 -14.82 -20.24
N GLY A 147 -6.84 -15.50 -20.78
CA GLY A 147 -6.66 -16.67 -21.63
C GLY A 147 -6.11 -17.90 -20.90
N VAL A 148 -6.16 -17.94 -19.57
CA VAL A 148 -5.81 -19.08 -18.73
C VAL A 148 -7.07 -19.92 -18.51
N ASN A 149 -6.94 -21.25 -18.57
CA ASN A 149 -8.07 -22.14 -18.35
C ASN A 149 -8.45 -22.26 -16.85
N GLU A 150 -9.68 -22.68 -16.59
CA GLU A 150 -10.24 -22.85 -15.24
C GLU A 150 -9.43 -23.76 -14.32
N GLU A 151 -8.83 -24.83 -14.86
CA GLU A 151 -8.00 -25.75 -14.09
C GLU A 151 -6.74 -25.06 -13.55
N ASN A 152 -6.11 -24.24 -14.39
CA ASN A 152 -4.93 -23.47 -14.03
C ASN A 152 -5.25 -22.32 -13.06
N LEU A 153 -6.44 -21.74 -13.14
CA LEU A 153 -6.90 -20.75 -12.17
C LEU A 153 -7.17 -21.33 -10.77
N ARG A 154 -7.33 -22.66 -10.66
CA ARG A 154 -7.42 -23.35 -9.36
C ARG A 154 -6.07 -23.82 -8.81
N ARG A 155 -4.97 -23.60 -9.54
CA ARG A 155 -3.61 -23.93 -9.09
C ARG A 155 -2.98 -22.76 -8.32
N HIS A 156 -1.93 -23.09 -7.57
CA HIS A 156 -1.11 -22.16 -6.79
C HIS A 156 -0.50 -21.00 -7.60
N ILE A 157 -0.48 -21.09 -8.93
CA ILE A 157 -0.01 -19.99 -9.78
C ILE A 157 -0.95 -18.77 -9.72
N ALA A 158 -2.23 -19.00 -9.44
CA ALA A 158 -3.25 -17.96 -9.44
C ALA A 158 -3.43 -17.25 -8.10
N PHE A 159 -3.12 -17.94 -7.00
CA PHE A 159 -3.38 -17.53 -5.62
C PHE A 159 -2.74 -18.52 -4.64
N ASP A 160 -2.73 -18.16 -3.37
CA ASP A 160 -2.25 -19.02 -2.29
C ASP A 160 -3.43 -19.86 -1.75
N ILE A 161 -3.45 -21.15 -2.11
CA ILE A 161 -4.56 -22.06 -1.80
C ILE A 161 -4.72 -22.21 -0.28
N GLY A 162 -5.91 -21.85 0.21
CA GLY A 162 -6.27 -21.96 1.63
C GLY A 162 -5.80 -20.80 2.51
N ALA A 163 -4.90 -19.94 2.03
CA ALA A 163 -4.33 -18.84 2.82
C ALA A 163 -5.39 -17.86 3.31
N ALA A 164 -6.33 -17.47 2.43
CA ALA A 164 -7.44 -16.60 2.80
C ALA A 164 -8.32 -17.21 3.91
N ASN A 165 -8.63 -18.51 3.81
CA ASN A 165 -9.45 -19.22 4.80
C ASN A 165 -8.76 -19.25 6.17
N VAL A 166 -7.45 -19.53 6.21
CA VAL A 166 -6.66 -19.45 7.45
C VAL A 166 -6.66 -18.02 7.98
N ALA A 167 -6.38 -17.03 7.13
CA ALA A 167 -6.28 -15.63 7.52
C ALA A 167 -7.58 -15.13 8.15
N THR A 168 -8.74 -15.40 7.53
CA THR A 168 -10.05 -15.00 8.08
C THR A 168 -10.33 -15.66 9.42
N LYS A 169 -10.12 -16.99 9.52
CA LYS A 169 -10.34 -17.73 10.77
C LYS A 169 -9.38 -17.34 11.89
N LEU A 170 -8.16 -16.94 11.54
CA LEU A 170 -7.16 -16.42 12.48
C LEU A 170 -7.52 -15.01 12.93
N ALA A 171 -7.96 -14.15 12.01
CA ALA A 171 -8.43 -12.80 12.31
C ALA A 171 -9.58 -12.83 13.32
N ASP A 172 -10.54 -13.74 13.18
CA ASP A 172 -11.64 -13.90 14.14
C ASP A 172 -11.14 -14.32 15.53
N ARG A 173 -10.17 -15.25 15.60
CA ARG A 173 -9.60 -15.75 16.86
C ARG A 173 -8.75 -14.70 17.58
N LEU A 174 -8.01 -13.89 16.82
CA LEU A 174 -7.20 -12.80 17.36
C LEU A 174 -8.00 -11.51 17.53
N HIS A 175 -9.29 -11.52 17.16
CA HIS A 175 -10.15 -10.35 17.06
C HIS A 175 -9.49 -9.20 16.28
N ALA A 176 -8.76 -9.50 15.21
CA ALA A 176 -7.90 -8.58 14.48
C ALA A 176 -8.48 -8.17 13.12
N THR A 177 -8.13 -6.98 12.64
CA THR A 177 -8.44 -6.55 11.26
C THR A 177 -7.66 -7.40 10.28
N LEU A 178 -8.31 -7.83 9.19
CA LEU A 178 -7.66 -8.53 8.07
C LEU A 178 -7.94 -7.80 6.76
N ILE A 179 -6.91 -7.63 5.93
CA ILE A 179 -7.02 -7.11 4.56
C ILE A 179 -6.60 -8.19 3.56
N THR A 180 -7.49 -8.54 2.65
CA THR A 180 -7.22 -9.53 1.58
C THR A 180 -7.30 -8.90 0.20
N SER A 181 -6.46 -9.33 -0.74
CA SER A 181 -6.66 -8.98 -2.14
C SER A 181 -7.90 -9.67 -2.70
N GLY A 182 -8.58 -9.01 -3.63
CA GLY A 182 -9.79 -9.49 -4.30
C GLY A 182 -9.54 -10.07 -5.69
N PHE A 183 -8.28 -10.10 -6.15
CA PHE A 183 -7.88 -10.48 -7.50
C PHE A 183 -6.68 -11.44 -7.49
N SER A 184 -6.55 -12.20 -8.57
CA SER A 184 -5.43 -13.11 -8.81
C SER A 184 -4.11 -12.36 -8.97
N ARG A 185 -3.04 -12.91 -8.38
CA ARG A 185 -1.66 -12.46 -8.62
C ARG A 185 -1.24 -12.56 -10.10
N LEU A 186 -1.93 -13.37 -10.91
CA LEU A 186 -1.70 -13.41 -12.37
C LEU A 186 -2.16 -12.13 -13.07
N LEU A 187 -3.15 -11.42 -12.52
CA LEU A 187 -3.57 -10.13 -13.05
C LEU A 187 -2.49 -9.09 -12.78
N ILE A 188 -2.08 -8.97 -11.53
CA ILE A 188 -0.97 -8.16 -11.09
C ILE A 188 -0.62 -8.68 -9.69
N ASP A 189 0.63 -9.00 -9.44
CA ASP A 189 1.05 -9.55 -8.16
C ASP A 189 1.21 -8.39 -7.16
N PRO A 190 0.36 -8.28 -6.13
CA PRO A 190 0.44 -7.19 -5.16
C PRO A 190 1.64 -7.35 -4.21
N ASN A 191 2.29 -8.51 -4.16
CA ASN A 191 3.48 -8.72 -3.34
C ASN A 191 4.79 -8.65 -4.16
N ARG A 192 4.77 -7.99 -5.33
CA ARG A 192 5.93 -7.73 -6.18
C ARG A 192 6.10 -6.24 -6.47
N PHE A 193 7.35 -5.82 -6.58
CA PHE A 193 7.67 -4.44 -6.97
C PHE A 193 7.26 -4.17 -8.43
N PRO A 194 6.74 -2.97 -8.76
CA PRO A 194 6.29 -2.64 -10.10
C PRO A 194 7.33 -2.82 -11.23
N GLU A 195 8.60 -2.74 -10.88
CA GLU A 195 9.76 -2.93 -11.75
C GLU A 195 10.09 -4.41 -12.00
N ASP A 196 9.59 -5.33 -11.17
CA ASP A 196 9.78 -6.76 -11.34
C ASP A 196 8.97 -7.26 -12.55
N SER A 197 9.64 -7.97 -13.46
CA SER A 197 8.98 -8.65 -14.59
C SER A 197 7.88 -9.63 -14.14
N ASN A 198 8.00 -10.19 -12.94
CA ASN A 198 7.03 -11.10 -12.34
C ASN A 198 5.86 -10.38 -11.66
N CYS A 199 5.84 -9.05 -11.60
CA CYS A 199 4.67 -8.30 -11.12
C CYS A 199 3.46 -8.49 -12.05
N ILE A 200 3.69 -8.66 -13.36
CA ILE A 200 2.66 -9.07 -14.32
C ILE A 200 3.26 -10.17 -15.22
N PRO A 201 3.26 -11.44 -14.77
CA PRO A 201 4.01 -12.50 -15.41
C PRO A 201 3.31 -12.97 -16.70
N ASP A 202 4.06 -13.22 -17.78
CA ASP A 202 3.51 -13.82 -19.01
C ASP A 202 3.55 -15.37 -19.02
N CYS A 203 4.18 -15.95 -18.00
CA CYS A 203 4.26 -17.38 -17.72
C CYS A 203 4.41 -17.61 -16.21
N SER A 204 3.77 -18.64 -15.66
CA SER A 204 3.93 -19.05 -14.26
C SER A 204 3.91 -20.58 -14.16
N ASP A 205 4.95 -21.17 -13.56
CA ASP A 205 5.13 -22.63 -13.43
C ASP A 205 4.85 -23.38 -14.75
N GLY A 206 5.51 -22.92 -15.82
CA GLY A 206 5.38 -23.45 -17.18
C GLY A 206 4.03 -23.16 -17.87
N THR A 207 3.12 -22.47 -17.20
CA THR A 207 1.78 -22.15 -17.71
C THR A 207 1.78 -20.78 -18.37
N PRO A 208 1.56 -20.69 -19.70
CA PRO A 208 1.45 -19.41 -20.37
C PRO A 208 0.26 -18.59 -19.87
N ILE A 209 0.43 -17.27 -19.81
CA ILE A 209 -0.63 -16.31 -19.47
C ILE A 209 -0.81 -15.36 -20.67
N PRO A 210 -1.60 -15.76 -21.70
CA PRO A 210 -1.71 -15.02 -22.95
C PRO A 210 -2.09 -13.55 -22.78
N GLY A 211 -2.99 -13.24 -21.84
CA GLY A 211 -3.46 -11.89 -21.54
C GLY A 211 -2.40 -10.97 -20.92
N ASN A 212 -1.21 -11.49 -20.62
CA ASN A 212 -0.08 -10.72 -20.10
C ASN A 212 1.04 -10.51 -21.12
N ARG A 213 0.96 -11.14 -22.30
CA ARG A 213 1.96 -10.98 -23.36
C ARG A 213 1.83 -9.62 -24.02
N ASN A 214 2.97 -8.97 -24.27
CA ASN A 214 3.06 -7.71 -25.02
C ASN A 214 2.12 -6.61 -24.49
N LEU A 215 1.92 -6.54 -23.17
CA LEU A 215 1.08 -5.52 -22.57
C LEU A 215 1.59 -4.11 -22.87
N SER A 216 0.69 -3.24 -23.31
CA SER A 216 0.99 -1.83 -23.48
C SER A 216 1.26 -1.18 -22.12
N ALA A 217 2.03 -0.08 -22.10
CA ALA A 217 2.23 0.70 -20.88
C ALA A 217 0.89 1.19 -20.28
N ALA A 218 -0.09 1.51 -21.13
CA ALA A 218 -1.42 1.93 -20.70
C ALA A 218 -2.23 0.81 -20.02
N ASP A 219 -2.08 -0.43 -20.46
CA ASP A 219 -2.76 -1.57 -19.83
C ASP A 219 -2.08 -1.97 -18.52
N ARG A 220 -0.74 -1.88 -18.43
CA ARG A 220 -0.02 -2.03 -17.15
C ARG A 220 -0.49 -0.98 -16.15
N ASP A 221 -0.47 0.30 -16.54
CA ASP A 221 -0.93 1.43 -15.71
C ASP A 221 -2.39 1.28 -15.26
N TYR A 222 -3.26 0.74 -16.12
CA TYR A 222 -4.62 0.41 -15.72
C TYR A 222 -4.64 -0.61 -14.56
N ARG A 223 -3.85 -1.68 -14.65
CA ARG A 223 -3.80 -2.68 -13.56
C ARG A 223 -3.26 -2.09 -12.26
N TYR A 224 -2.24 -1.24 -12.34
CA TYR A 224 -1.74 -0.52 -11.16
C TYR A 224 -2.81 0.36 -10.52
N ARG A 225 -3.46 1.23 -11.30
CA ARG A 225 -4.44 2.20 -10.80
C ARG A 225 -5.71 1.55 -10.24
N HIS A 226 -6.10 0.40 -10.77
CA HIS A 226 -7.39 -0.21 -10.44
C HIS A 226 -7.29 -1.43 -9.52
N PHE A 227 -6.10 -2.03 -9.35
CA PHE A 227 -5.94 -3.23 -8.51
C PHE A 227 -4.84 -3.06 -7.46
N PHE A 228 -3.60 -2.83 -7.89
CA PHE A 228 -2.43 -2.73 -7.01
C PHE A 228 -2.54 -1.57 -6.02
N HIS A 229 -2.73 -0.34 -6.51
CA HIS A 229 -2.76 0.83 -5.63
C HIS A 229 -3.96 0.84 -4.68
N PRO A 230 -5.20 0.50 -5.09
CA PRO A 230 -6.31 0.42 -4.15
C PRO A 230 -6.09 -0.59 -3.01
N TYR A 231 -5.52 -1.76 -3.30
CA TYR A 231 -5.19 -2.76 -2.28
C TYR A 231 -4.16 -2.23 -1.27
N HIS A 232 -3.04 -1.68 -1.74
CA HIS A 232 -2.03 -1.12 -0.84
C HIS A 232 -2.50 0.14 -0.11
N GLN A 233 -3.37 0.94 -0.71
CA GLN A 233 -4.00 2.07 -0.04
C GLN A 233 -4.86 1.61 1.14
N ALA A 234 -5.56 0.49 1.02
CA ALA A 234 -6.32 -0.08 2.13
C ALA A 234 -5.39 -0.45 3.31
N ILE A 235 -4.23 -1.05 3.03
CA ILE A 235 -3.20 -1.34 4.05
C ILE A 235 -2.69 -0.06 4.69
N SER A 236 -2.32 0.94 3.89
CA SER A 236 -1.82 2.23 4.40
C SER A 236 -2.85 2.95 5.28
N VAL A 237 -4.14 2.95 4.90
CA VAL A 237 -5.23 3.55 5.69
C VAL A 237 -5.35 2.85 7.05
N GLN A 238 -5.24 1.53 7.10
CA GLN A 238 -5.32 0.80 8.36
C GLN A 238 -4.09 1.04 9.25
N LEU A 239 -2.89 1.10 8.67
CA LEU A 239 -1.68 1.45 9.43
C LEU A 239 -1.72 2.89 9.95
N GLU A 240 -2.23 3.83 9.16
CA GLU A 240 -2.47 5.22 9.58
C GLU A 240 -3.49 5.30 10.73
N HIS A 241 -4.50 4.43 10.73
CA HIS A 241 -5.46 4.36 11.84
C HIS A 241 -4.80 3.97 13.17
N PHE A 242 -3.87 3.01 13.16
CA PHE A 242 -3.08 2.67 14.35
C PHE A 242 -2.15 3.82 14.76
N TYR A 243 -1.44 4.40 13.80
CA TYR A 243 -0.53 5.52 14.03
C TYR A 243 -1.23 6.72 14.70
N ASN A 244 -2.42 7.10 14.21
CA ASN A 244 -3.21 8.20 14.77
C ASN A 244 -3.73 7.95 16.20
N GLN A 245 -3.69 6.70 16.66
CA GLN A 245 -4.03 6.29 18.02
C GLN A 245 -2.79 6.01 18.88
N PHE A 246 -1.59 6.31 18.37
CA PHE A 246 -0.31 6.01 19.04
C PHE A 246 -0.11 4.52 19.31
N ILE A 247 -0.69 3.66 18.47
CA ILE A 247 -0.53 2.20 18.53
C ILE A 247 0.55 1.77 17.55
N VAL A 248 1.46 0.91 18.02
CA VAL A 248 2.38 0.14 17.16
C VAL A 248 1.78 -1.26 16.95
N PRO A 249 1.18 -1.54 15.78
CA PRO A 249 0.54 -2.82 15.53
C PRO A 249 1.57 -3.91 15.25
N ILE A 250 1.24 -5.15 15.59
CA ILE A 250 1.93 -6.33 15.04
C ILE A 250 1.28 -6.67 13.70
N VAL A 251 2.09 -6.81 12.64
CA VAL A 251 1.58 -7.15 11.31
C VAL A 251 1.90 -8.60 10.97
N ILE A 252 0.88 -9.36 10.59
CA ILE A 252 1.00 -10.79 10.27
C ILE A 252 0.61 -10.99 8.80
N SER A 253 1.58 -11.35 7.97
CA SER A 253 1.33 -11.74 6.58
C SER A 253 1.12 -13.25 6.46
N ILE A 254 0.03 -13.66 5.79
CA ILE A 254 -0.36 -15.06 5.64
C ILE A 254 -0.27 -15.47 4.16
N HIS A 255 0.57 -16.45 3.90
CA HIS A 255 0.79 -17.09 2.60
C HIS A 255 0.70 -18.60 2.69
N SER A 256 0.67 -19.24 1.53
CA SER A 256 0.78 -20.70 1.41
C SER A 256 1.67 -21.11 0.26
N PHE A 257 2.23 -22.32 0.35
CA PHE A 257 3.08 -22.88 -0.69
C PHE A 257 2.70 -24.32 -1.03
N THR A 258 2.92 -24.70 -2.28
CA THR A 258 2.71 -26.09 -2.74
C THR A 258 3.63 -27.10 -2.04
N PRO A 259 3.21 -28.35 -1.78
CA PRO A 259 4.09 -29.34 -1.17
C PRO A 259 5.28 -29.78 -2.04
N VAL A 260 5.19 -29.61 -3.36
CA VAL A 260 6.24 -30.01 -4.32
C VAL A 260 6.49 -28.87 -5.31
N MET A 261 7.75 -28.49 -5.54
CA MET A 261 8.14 -27.54 -6.61
C MET A 261 9.22 -28.16 -7.47
N GLY A 262 9.06 -28.17 -8.80
CA GLY A 262 10.08 -28.71 -9.70
C GLY A 262 10.51 -30.15 -9.37
N GLY A 263 9.58 -30.97 -8.85
CA GLY A 263 9.84 -32.33 -8.39
C GLY A 263 10.47 -32.46 -6.99
N ILE A 264 10.81 -31.35 -6.34
CA ILE A 264 11.43 -31.33 -5.01
C ILE A 264 10.35 -31.24 -3.93
N GLN A 265 10.34 -32.19 -2.99
CA GLN A 265 9.46 -32.16 -1.83
C GLN A 265 9.86 -31.06 -0.85
N ARG A 266 8.86 -30.37 -0.30
CA ARG A 266 9.03 -29.35 0.74
C ARG A 266 8.44 -29.88 2.05
N PRO A 267 9.28 -30.42 2.95
CA PRO A 267 8.82 -31.20 4.10
C PRO A 267 8.21 -30.35 5.21
N TRP A 268 8.46 -29.04 5.21
CA TRP A 268 7.96 -28.11 6.23
C TRP A 268 6.43 -28.02 6.16
N HIS A 269 5.79 -28.01 7.32
CA HIS A 269 4.35 -27.79 7.45
C HIS A 269 4.04 -26.28 7.50
N VAL A 270 4.94 -25.49 8.10
CA VAL A 270 4.89 -24.04 8.14
C VAL A 270 6.29 -23.45 8.09
N GLY A 271 6.44 -22.36 7.37
CA GLY A 271 7.59 -21.48 7.34
C GLY A 271 7.33 -20.18 8.10
N VAL A 272 8.29 -19.74 8.88
CA VAL A 272 8.36 -18.36 9.39
C VAL A 272 9.49 -17.66 8.68
N LEU A 273 9.17 -16.63 7.90
CA LEU A 273 10.13 -15.86 7.10
C LEU A 273 10.40 -14.53 7.81
N TRP A 274 11.68 -14.19 7.90
CA TRP A 274 12.16 -12.98 8.57
C TRP A 274 13.58 -12.63 8.11
N ASP A 275 13.97 -11.36 8.19
CA ASP A 275 15.32 -10.89 7.85
C ASP A 275 16.04 -10.21 9.02
N LYS A 276 15.75 -8.92 9.26
CA LYS A 276 16.48 -8.09 10.26
C LYS A 276 15.78 -7.97 11.60
N ASP A 277 14.51 -8.36 11.65
CA ASP A 277 13.65 -8.19 12.80
C ASP A 277 13.03 -9.54 13.17
N ASP A 278 13.57 -10.15 14.22
CA ASP A 278 13.13 -11.44 14.72
C ASP A 278 12.22 -11.33 15.95
N ARG A 279 11.82 -10.12 16.35
CA ARG A 279 11.08 -9.86 17.61
C ARG A 279 9.79 -10.67 17.71
N ILE A 280 9.12 -10.89 16.58
CA ILE A 280 7.94 -11.76 16.50
C ILE A 280 8.31 -13.14 15.96
N ALA A 281 9.21 -13.23 14.97
CA ALA A 281 9.57 -14.49 14.32
C ALA A 281 10.24 -15.48 15.28
N SER A 282 11.15 -15.02 16.13
CA SER A 282 11.89 -15.85 17.11
C SER A 282 10.97 -16.52 18.14
N PRO A 283 10.11 -15.80 18.88
CA PRO A 283 9.17 -16.45 19.80
C PRO A 283 8.12 -17.30 19.07
N LEU A 284 7.71 -16.92 17.85
CA LEU A 284 6.79 -17.72 17.04
C LEU A 284 7.40 -19.05 16.60
N LEU A 285 8.65 -19.03 16.12
CA LEU A 285 9.42 -20.23 15.79
C LEU A 285 9.57 -21.13 17.01
N ALA A 286 9.87 -20.58 18.18
CA ALA A 286 9.95 -21.33 19.42
C ALA A 286 8.62 -21.99 19.78
N ALA A 287 7.51 -21.25 19.71
CA ALA A 287 6.18 -21.78 20.00
C ALA A 287 5.78 -22.91 19.03
N LEU A 288 5.99 -22.73 17.73
CA LEU A 288 5.64 -23.72 16.71
C LEU A 288 6.52 -24.98 16.80
N ARG A 289 7.81 -24.85 17.14
CA ARG A 289 8.72 -25.99 17.32
C ARG A 289 8.37 -26.86 18.54
N CYS A 290 7.61 -26.32 19.49
CA CYS A 290 7.08 -27.08 20.62
C CYS A 290 5.88 -27.95 20.26
N GLU A 291 5.24 -27.76 19.10
CA GLU A 291 4.12 -28.60 18.67
C GLU A 291 4.61 -29.96 18.13
N PRO A 292 4.19 -31.09 18.74
CA PRO A 292 4.64 -32.41 18.31
C PRO A 292 4.27 -32.71 16.85
N GLY A 293 5.23 -33.22 16.08
CA GLY A 293 5.02 -33.62 14.68
C GLY A 293 5.04 -32.47 13.67
N LEU A 294 5.27 -31.22 14.11
CA LEU A 294 5.36 -30.08 13.20
C LEU A 294 6.78 -29.90 12.65
N HIS A 295 6.94 -30.01 11.33
CA HIS A 295 8.19 -29.61 10.67
C HIS A 295 8.16 -28.11 10.40
N VAL A 296 8.85 -27.34 11.23
CA VAL A 296 8.89 -25.87 11.12
C VAL A 296 10.09 -25.43 10.29
N GLY A 297 9.82 -24.64 9.26
CA GLY A 297 10.79 -23.98 8.41
C GLY A 297 11.18 -22.62 8.97
N ASP A 298 12.47 -22.39 9.13
CA ASP A 298 13.04 -21.08 9.47
C ASP A 298 13.63 -20.50 8.19
N ASN A 299 12.98 -19.48 7.63
CA ASN A 299 13.24 -19.04 6.25
C ASN A 299 13.23 -20.23 5.25
N LYS A 300 12.16 -21.04 5.33
CA LYS A 300 11.82 -22.10 4.36
C LYS A 300 10.32 -22.07 4.06
N PRO A 301 9.88 -22.43 2.83
CA PRO A 301 10.71 -22.86 1.70
C PRO A 301 11.43 -21.70 1.00
N TYR A 302 11.04 -20.46 1.26
CA TYR A 302 11.69 -19.25 0.77
C TYR A 302 12.42 -18.51 1.90
N HIS A 303 13.30 -17.59 1.54
CA HIS A 303 14.01 -16.74 2.49
C HIS A 303 13.59 -15.29 2.29
N ALA A 304 13.33 -14.56 3.39
CA ALA A 304 12.93 -13.14 3.33
C ALA A 304 13.95 -12.21 2.63
N LYS A 305 15.20 -12.62 2.44
CA LYS A 305 16.21 -11.84 1.70
C LYS A 305 16.04 -11.89 0.18
N GLU A 306 15.15 -12.76 -0.33
CA GLU A 306 15.07 -13.09 -1.75
C GLU A 306 13.67 -12.91 -2.38
N PRO A 307 13.19 -11.66 -2.52
CA PRO A 307 12.92 -10.68 -1.47
C PRO A 307 11.65 -11.03 -0.66
N VAL A 308 11.46 -10.37 0.49
CA VAL A 308 10.33 -10.57 1.42
C VAL A 308 8.95 -10.23 0.82
N GLY A 309 8.94 -9.51 -0.29
CA GLY A 309 7.74 -9.07 -1.00
C GLY A 309 7.41 -7.60 -0.76
N TYR A 310 6.66 -7.01 -1.69
CA TYR A 310 6.34 -5.58 -1.67
C TYR A 310 5.60 -5.17 -0.39
N THR A 311 4.64 -5.96 0.08
CA THR A 311 3.83 -5.57 1.26
C THR A 311 4.69 -5.45 2.51
N MET A 312 5.56 -6.44 2.73
CA MET A 312 6.47 -6.47 3.87
C MET A 312 7.50 -5.35 3.80
N GLU A 313 8.19 -5.19 2.67
CA GLU A 313 9.22 -4.15 2.57
C GLU A 313 8.60 -2.74 2.61
N TRP A 314 7.56 -2.49 1.83
CA TRP A 314 7.00 -1.15 1.64
C TRP A 314 6.26 -0.62 2.87
N HIS A 315 5.39 -1.43 3.46
CA HIS A 315 4.50 -0.98 4.54
C HIS A 315 5.03 -1.27 5.94
N ILE A 316 5.85 -2.32 6.10
CA ILE A 316 6.10 -2.92 7.42
C ILE A 316 7.56 -2.71 7.86
N GLU A 317 8.53 -3.22 7.10
CA GLU A 317 9.94 -3.16 7.46
C GLU A 317 10.48 -1.72 7.46
N ARG A 318 10.12 -0.91 6.44
CA ARG A 318 10.52 0.51 6.38
C ARG A 318 9.98 1.34 7.54
N ALA A 319 8.82 0.96 8.06
CA ALA A 319 8.21 1.58 9.24
C ALA A 319 8.74 0.97 10.56
N GLY A 320 9.57 -0.08 10.50
CA GLY A 320 10.10 -0.77 11.66
C GLY A 320 9.04 -1.44 12.51
N LEU A 321 7.92 -1.87 11.92
CA LEU A 321 6.82 -2.50 12.64
C LEU A 321 7.18 -3.95 13.01
N PRO A 322 6.81 -4.43 14.22
CA PRO A 322 6.96 -5.83 14.58
C PRO A 322 6.06 -6.71 13.69
N HIS A 323 6.60 -7.79 13.15
CA HIS A 323 5.88 -8.56 12.14
C HIS A 323 6.28 -10.03 12.03
N ALA A 324 5.38 -10.82 11.44
CA ALA A 324 5.67 -12.19 11.02
C ALA A 324 5.13 -12.43 9.61
N LEU A 325 5.90 -13.13 8.78
CA LEU A 325 5.46 -13.66 7.49
C LEU A 325 5.38 -15.19 7.61
N LEU A 326 4.17 -15.73 7.41
CA LEU A 326 3.90 -17.16 7.47
C LEU A 326 3.69 -17.76 6.08
N GLU A 327 4.31 -18.91 5.87
CA GLU A 327 4.13 -19.75 4.68
C GLU A 327 3.58 -21.10 5.14
N ILE A 328 2.33 -21.43 4.84
CA ILE A 328 1.71 -22.70 5.28
C ILE A 328 1.64 -23.67 4.11
N ARG A 329 1.98 -24.94 4.30
CA ARG A 329 1.93 -25.91 3.21
C ARG A 329 0.47 -26.17 2.81
N GLN A 330 0.13 -25.88 1.55
CA GLN A 330 -1.26 -25.74 1.11
C GLN A 330 -2.09 -27.03 1.23
N ASP A 331 -1.47 -28.22 1.17
CA ASP A 331 -2.18 -29.50 1.36
C ASP A 331 -2.82 -29.63 2.76
N LEU A 332 -2.30 -28.88 3.73
CA LEU A 332 -2.78 -28.89 5.10
C LEU A 332 -3.93 -27.91 5.35
N ILE A 333 -4.23 -27.04 4.39
CA ILE A 333 -5.19 -25.93 4.53
C ILE A 333 -6.11 -25.77 3.30
N ALA A 334 -6.09 -26.72 2.37
CA ALA A 334 -6.89 -26.67 1.16
C ALA A 334 -8.40 -26.77 1.43
N ASP A 335 -8.80 -27.38 2.54
CA ASP A 335 -10.19 -27.47 2.99
C ASP A 335 -10.46 -26.69 4.28
N GLU A 336 -11.75 -26.51 4.59
CA GLU A 336 -12.23 -25.75 5.75
C GLU A 336 -11.76 -26.32 7.09
N GLY A 337 -11.59 -27.65 7.19
CA GLY A 337 -11.17 -28.33 8.40
C GLY A 337 -9.69 -28.03 8.68
N GLY A 338 -8.83 -28.25 7.69
CA GLY A 338 -7.41 -27.94 7.77
C GLY A 338 -7.15 -26.46 8.05
N ALA A 339 -7.86 -25.56 7.36
CA ALA A 339 -7.76 -24.12 7.62
C ALA A 339 -8.18 -23.75 9.06
N SER A 340 -9.21 -24.40 9.60
CA SER A 340 -9.67 -24.17 10.99
C SER A 340 -8.67 -24.65 12.02
N GLU A 341 -8.10 -25.84 11.83
CA GLU A 341 -7.06 -26.40 12.70
C GLU A 341 -5.81 -25.50 12.71
N TRP A 342 -5.37 -25.05 11.52
CA TRP A 342 -4.22 -24.17 11.40
C TRP A 342 -4.46 -22.79 12.02
N ALA A 343 -5.64 -22.20 11.81
CA ALA A 343 -5.97 -20.94 12.46
C ALA A 343 -5.98 -21.06 13.99
N GLU A 344 -6.45 -22.18 14.54
CA GLU A 344 -6.41 -22.41 15.99
C GLU A 344 -4.99 -22.60 16.52
N ARG A 345 -4.18 -23.41 15.82
CA ARG A 345 -2.76 -23.59 16.10
C ARG A 345 -2.01 -22.26 16.13
N LEU A 346 -2.17 -21.45 15.09
CA LEU A 346 -1.52 -20.14 14.99
C LEU A 346 -2.03 -19.18 16.06
N ALA A 347 -3.34 -19.18 16.37
CA ALA A 347 -3.87 -18.34 17.43
C ALA A 347 -3.22 -18.66 18.79
N ARG A 348 -3.09 -19.95 19.15
CA ARG A 348 -2.39 -20.35 20.38
C ARG A 348 -0.93 -19.90 20.41
N ALA A 349 -0.23 -20.01 19.27
CA ALA A 349 1.16 -19.59 19.16
C ALA A 349 1.33 -18.06 19.26
N PHE A 350 0.44 -17.29 18.64
CA PHE A 350 0.48 -15.83 18.64
C PHE A 350 -0.02 -15.20 19.94
N GLN A 351 -1.00 -15.80 20.63
CA GLN A 351 -1.62 -15.19 21.81
C GLN A 351 -0.62 -14.64 22.85
N PRO A 352 0.41 -15.39 23.30
CA PRO A 352 1.39 -14.84 24.24
C PRO A 352 2.24 -13.72 23.62
N ILE A 353 2.57 -13.82 22.33
CA ILE A 353 3.40 -12.86 21.61
C ILE A 353 2.67 -11.52 21.45
N ILE A 354 1.41 -11.54 21.00
CA ILE A 354 0.63 -10.31 20.78
C ILE A 354 0.23 -9.62 22.09
N SER A 355 0.26 -10.36 23.20
CA SER A 355 0.00 -9.83 24.55
C SER A 355 1.23 -9.20 25.19
N ASP A 356 2.43 -9.42 24.61
CA ASP A 356 3.66 -8.83 25.09
C ASP A 356 3.81 -7.38 24.58
N MET A 357 3.48 -6.43 25.45
CA MET A 357 3.57 -5.01 25.16
C MET A 357 5.01 -4.55 24.91
N SER A 358 6.03 -5.29 25.36
CA SER A 358 7.43 -4.91 25.14
C SER A 358 7.85 -5.04 23.67
N LEU A 359 7.10 -5.81 22.87
CA LEU A 359 7.37 -6.00 21.43
C LEU A 359 6.79 -4.87 20.56
N ARG A 360 5.99 -3.96 21.16
CA ARG A 360 5.23 -2.92 20.46
C ARG A 360 5.97 -1.60 20.37
N HIS A 361 7.06 -1.59 19.62
CA HIS A 361 7.83 -0.38 19.34
C HIS A 361 8.34 -0.37 17.89
N HIS A 362 8.65 0.82 17.38
CA HIS A 362 9.32 0.97 16.09
C HIS A 362 10.80 0.56 16.17
N GLY A 363 11.31 -0.02 15.08
CA GLY A 363 12.71 -0.41 14.89
C GLY A 363 13.05 -1.79 15.44
N SER A 364 13.90 -2.53 14.73
CA SER A 364 14.46 -3.79 15.24
C SER A 364 15.39 -3.49 16.43
N THR A 365 15.34 -4.33 17.46
CA THR A 365 16.25 -4.26 18.62
C THR A 365 17.65 -4.75 18.31
N ILE A 366 17.93 -5.19 17.08
CA ILE A 366 19.27 -5.62 16.66
C ILE A 366 19.98 -4.44 15.98
N PRO A 367 21.09 -3.93 16.57
CA PRO A 367 21.82 -2.77 16.07
C PRO A 367 22.40 -2.93 14.66
#